data_AF-A0A7S1BXJ0-F1
#
_entry.id   AF-A0A7S1BXJ0-F1
#
_cell.length_a   1.000
_cell.length_b   1.000
_cell.length_c   1.000
_cell.angle_alpha   90.00
_cell.angle_beta   90.00
_cell.angle_gamma   90.00
#
_symmetry.space_group_name_H-M   'P 1'
#
loop_
_entity.id
_entity.type
_entity.pdbx_description
1 polymer ?
#
loop_
_entity_poly.entity_id
_entity_poly.type
_entity_poly.pdbx_seq_one_letter_code
_entity_poly.pdbx_strand_id
1 'polypeptide(L)'
;MDVSPGQTVLYTEYSGLEMKYCDEDMTMIKCHDVMLRYTGAMLTEENAEMCRDWVLVKLPPRQEVQEFTDGIVVAATVFKEDLPVRGTVVKVGAGRFTSKLEVMPLPVNVGDEVKFREYAGNDVTIQSEQYLVIKAIDLLAVLKDPENE
;
A
#
# COMPACT_ATOMS: atom_id res chain seq x y z
N MET A 1 -14.46 15.34 -1.48
CA MET A 1 -13.12 15.66 -0.98
C MET A 1 -12.58 14.41 -0.32
N ASP A 2 -11.30 14.10 -0.53
CA ASP A 2 -10.69 12.87 -0.02
C ASP A 2 -10.35 12.94 1.48
N VAL A 3 -10.55 14.06 2.16
CA VAL A 3 -10.25 14.22 3.60
C VAL A 3 -11.28 15.15 4.24
N SER A 4 -11.66 14.85 5.48
CA SER A 4 -12.55 15.66 6.32
C SER A 4 -11.84 16.15 7.59
N PRO A 5 -12.25 17.30 8.18
CA PRO A 5 -11.67 17.79 9.43
C PRO A 5 -11.75 16.74 10.56
N GLY A 6 -10.68 16.61 11.34
CA GLY A 6 -10.59 15.66 12.45
C GLY A 6 -10.11 14.25 12.06
N GLN A 7 -9.84 13.99 10.78
CA GLN A 7 -9.23 12.73 10.33
C GLN A 7 -7.70 12.81 10.36
N THR A 8 -7.06 11.70 10.70
CA THR A 8 -5.61 11.54 10.54
C THR A 8 -5.34 10.99 9.15
N VAL A 9 -4.30 11.49 8.48
CA VAL A 9 -3.92 11.08 7.13
C VAL A 9 -2.49 10.55 7.10
N LEU A 10 -2.27 9.53 6.28
CA LEU A 10 -0.94 9.07 5.88
C LEU A 10 -0.64 9.66 4.51
N TYR A 11 0.54 10.23 4.34
CA TYR A 11 0.96 10.85 3.09
C TYR A 11 2.42 10.50 2.78
N THR A 12 2.85 10.69 1.54
CA THR A 12 4.20 10.34 1.09
C THR A 12 5.26 11.19 1.78
N GLU A 13 6.38 10.58 2.16
CA GLU A 13 7.45 11.19 2.98
C GLU A 13 8.01 12.51 2.39
N TYR A 14 8.00 12.64 1.06
CA TYR A 14 8.54 13.81 0.34
C TYR A 14 7.47 14.85 -0.05
N SER A 15 6.27 14.73 0.51
CA SER A 15 5.16 15.61 0.17
C SER A 15 4.88 16.59 1.29
N GLY A 16 5.14 17.86 1.01
CA GLY A 16 4.89 18.93 1.95
C GLY A 16 5.44 20.24 1.43
N LEU A 17 4.65 21.31 1.54
CA LEU A 17 5.16 22.66 1.50
C LEU A 17 4.99 23.24 2.89
N GLU A 18 6.11 23.54 3.54
CA GLU A 18 6.11 24.20 4.83
C GLU A 18 5.60 25.64 4.65
N MET A 19 4.62 26.02 5.46
CA MET A 19 4.08 27.36 5.48
C MET A 19 3.71 27.75 6.90
N LYS A 20 3.67 29.06 7.17
CA LYS A 20 3.07 29.58 8.39
C LYS A 20 1.62 29.90 8.14
N TYR A 21 0.74 29.38 8.98
CA TYR A 21 -0.67 29.75 8.99
C TYR A 21 -1.07 30.05 10.44
N CYS A 22 -1.58 31.26 10.68
CA CYS A 22 -1.88 31.74 12.03
C CYS A 22 -0.70 31.64 13.02
N ASP A 23 0.51 31.98 12.56
CA ASP A 23 1.77 31.88 13.33
C ASP A 23 2.17 30.47 13.77
N GLU A 24 1.44 29.45 13.31
CA GLU A 24 1.76 28.05 13.49
C GLU A 24 2.44 27.51 12.22
N ASP A 25 3.50 26.73 12.41
CA ASP A 25 4.16 26.02 11.32
C ASP A 25 3.27 24.86 10.88
N MET A 26 2.82 24.91 9.63
CA MET A 26 1.94 23.93 9.01
C MET A 26 2.59 23.34 7.76
N THR A 27 2.25 22.09 7.46
CA THR A 27 2.66 21.43 6.22
C THR A 27 1.47 21.30 5.29
N MET A 28 1.53 21.97 4.14
CA MET A 28 0.55 21.75 3.07
C MET A 28 0.86 20.47 2.32
N ILE A 29 -0.09 19.56 2.29
CA ILE A 29 0.02 18.30 1.55
C ILE A 29 -0.95 18.35 0.37
N LYS A 30 -0.47 17.99 -0.82
CA LYS A 30 -1.33 17.87 -1.99
C LYS A 30 -2.27 16.69 -1.78
N CYS A 31 -3.55 16.82 -2.15
CA CYS A 31 -4.50 15.73 -2.00
C CYS A 31 -4.12 14.43 -2.73
N HIS A 32 -3.28 14.50 -3.78
CA HIS A 32 -2.78 13.31 -4.49
C HIS A 32 -1.77 12.51 -3.65
N ASP A 33 -1.06 13.19 -2.76
CA ASP A 33 0.01 12.61 -1.96
C ASP A 33 -0.54 11.98 -0.66
N VAL A 34 -1.82 12.18 -0.38
CA VAL A 34 -2.55 11.48 0.68
C VAL A 34 -2.83 10.06 0.23
N MET A 35 -2.23 9.11 0.93
CA MET A 35 -2.32 7.67 0.67
C MET A 35 -3.58 7.06 1.28
N LEU A 36 -3.78 7.29 2.57
CA LEU A 36 -4.96 6.81 3.32
C LEU A 36 -5.35 7.80 4.39
N ARG A 37 -6.56 7.65 4.90
CA ARG A 37 -7.10 8.37 6.05
C ARG A 37 -7.67 7.37 7.05
N TYR A 38 -7.70 7.74 8.31
CA TYR A 38 -8.35 6.95 9.34
C TYR A 38 -8.85 7.84 10.48
N THR A 39 -9.78 7.30 11.26
CA THR A 39 -10.31 7.96 12.47
C THR A 39 -10.05 7.05 13.67
N GLY A 40 -9.43 7.58 14.72
CA GLY A 40 -9.11 6.83 15.94
C GLY A 40 -7.69 7.10 16.44
N ALA A 41 -7.34 6.45 17.56
CA ALA A 41 -6.03 6.63 18.19
C ALA A 41 -4.89 5.90 17.47
N MET A 42 -5.19 4.82 16.74
CA MET A 42 -4.22 3.99 16.03
C MET A 42 -4.78 3.54 14.68
N LEU A 43 -3.90 3.38 13.69
CA LEU A 43 -4.24 2.81 12.39
C LEU A 43 -4.51 1.31 12.55
N THR A 44 -5.64 0.84 12.02
CA THR A 44 -6.05 -0.57 11.95
C THR A 44 -6.55 -0.89 10.54
N GLU A 45 -6.57 -2.17 10.17
CA GLU A 45 -7.14 -2.59 8.88
C GLU A 45 -8.60 -2.13 8.74
N GLU A 46 -9.38 -2.18 9.82
CA GLU A 46 -10.79 -1.81 9.81
C GLU A 46 -11.00 -0.31 9.56
N ASN A 47 -10.22 0.56 10.21
CA ASN A 47 -10.41 2.01 10.14
C ASN A 47 -9.63 2.70 9.01
N ALA A 48 -8.73 1.99 8.34
CA ALA A 48 -7.99 2.51 7.20
C ALA A 48 -8.93 2.72 6.01
N GLU A 49 -8.98 3.92 5.46
CA GLU A 49 -9.69 4.23 4.22
C GLU A 49 -8.67 4.71 3.18
N MET A 50 -8.53 3.95 2.09
CA MET A 50 -7.61 4.29 1.01
C MET A 50 -8.14 5.46 0.18
N CYS A 51 -7.25 6.39 -0.16
CA CYS A 51 -7.58 7.52 -1.02
C CYS A 51 -7.27 7.19 -2.48
N ARG A 52 -8.09 7.68 -3.42
CA ARG A 52 -7.80 7.65 -4.88
C ARG A 52 -7.39 6.26 -5.40
N ASP A 53 -6.26 6.18 -6.09
CA ASP A 53 -5.69 4.99 -6.70
C ASP A 53 -4.66 4.26 -5.82
N TRP A 54 -4.63 4.58 -4.53
CA TRP A 54 -3.81 3.87 -3.57
C TRP A 54 -4.46 2.55 -3.16
N VAL A 55 -3.63 1.54 -2.96
CA VAL A 55 -4.01 0.17 -2.62
C VAL A 55 -3.16 -0.28 -1.43
N LEU A 56 -3.81 -0.81 -0.40
CA LEU A 56 -3.16 -1.41 0.75
C LEU A 56 -3.00 -2.90 0.48
N VAL A 57 -1.76 -3.38 0.51
CA VAL A 57 -1.38 -4.76 0.26
C VAL A 57 -0.75 -5.34 1.53
N LYS A 58 -1.23 -6.51 1.96
CA LYS A 58 -0.60 -7.31 3.02
C LYS A 58 0.49 -8.15 2.40
N LEU A 59 1.71 -8.01 2.91
CA LEU A 59 2.82 -8.85 2.47
C LEU A 59 2.68 -10.24 3.07
N PRO A 60 3.00 -11.31 2.33
CA PRO A 60 3.06 -12.64 2.91
C PRO A 60 4.11 -12.67 4.02
N PRO A 61 3.90 -13.46 5.09
CA PRO A 61 4.95 -13.67 6.09
C PRO A 61 6.20 -14.15 5.37
N ARG A 62 7.37 -13.61 5.76
CA ARG A 62 8.66 -13.96 5.16
C ARG A 62 8.87 -15.47 5.31
N GLN A 63 8.60 -16.22 4.24
CA GLN A 63 8.96 -17.63 4.18
C GLN A 63 10.47 -17.66 3.93
N GLU A 64 11.22 -18.21 4.87
CA GLU A 64 12.56 -18.72 4.59
C GLU A 64 12.41 -19.81 3.53
N VAL A 65 12.68 -19.48 2.27
CA VAL A 65 12.69 -20.48 1.21
C VAL A 65 13.89 -21.38 1.48
N GLN A 66 13.65 -22.53 2.12
CA GLN A 66 14.63 -23.60 2.21
C GLN A 66 14.60 -24.35 0.88
N GLU A 67 15.35 -23.89 -0.11
CA GLU A 67 15.59 -24.67 -1.33
C GLU A 67 16.54 -25.82 -0.99
N PHE A 68 15.99 -27.03 -0.83
CA PHE A 68 16.77 -28.26 -0.72
C PHE A 68 17.16 -28.72 -2.13
N THR A 69 18.33 -28.30 -2.60
CA THR A 69 18.94 -28.90 -3.79
C THR A 69 20.05 -29.85 -3.34
N ASP A 70 19.77 -31.15 -3.42
CA ASP A 70 20.74 -32.25 -3.41
C ASP A 70 21.79 -32.27 -2.28
N GLY A 71 21.33 -32.32 -1.03
CA GLY A 71 22.16 -32.76 0.11
C GLY A 71 23.17 -31.75 0.67
N ILE A 72 23.28 -30.55 0.09
CA ILE A 72 24.00 -29.43 0.72
C ILE A 72 22.96 -28.49 1.30
N VAL A 73 22.92 -28.40 2.64
CA VAL A 73 22.19 -27.34 3.34
C VAL A 73 22.95 -26.05 3.04
N VAL A 74 22.60 -25.39 1.93
CA VAL A 74 22.94 -24.00 1.75
C VAL A 74 22.02 -23.25 2.70
N ALA A 75 22.54 -22.90 3.87
CA ALA A 75 21.97 -21.80 4.65
C ALA A 75 22.13 -20.56 3.79
N ALA A 76 21.23 -20.37 2.83
CA ALA A 76 21.13 -19.13 2.09
C ALA A 76 20.74 -18.11 3.15
N THR A 77 21.71 -17.37 3.64
CA THR A 77 21.49 -15.97 3.98
C THR A 77 20.90 -15.35 2.72
N VAL A 78 19.58 -15.48 2.54
CA VAL A 78 18.85 -14.73 1.53
C VAL A 78 18.92 -13.31 2.05
N PHE A 79 19.95 -12.63 1.56
CA PHE A 79 20.19 -11.21 1.72
C PHE A 79 18.90 -10.47 1.38
N LYS A 80 18.81 -9.24 1.89
CA LYS A 80 17.75 -8.22 1.73
C LYS A 80 17.06 -8.06 0.35
N GLU A 81 17.34 -8.87 -0.67
CA GLU A 81 17.03 -8.63 -2.09
C GLU A 81 15.69 -9.21 -2.57
N ASP A 82 15.06 -10.14 -1.83
CA ASP A 82 13.70 -10.61 -2.14
C ASP A 82 12.68 -10.04 -1.14
N LEU A 83 12.45 -8.72 -1.20
CA LEU A 83 11.17 -8.20 -0.74
C LEU A 83 10.10 -8.94 -1.54
N PRO A 84 9.10 -9.57 -0.91
CA PRO A 84 8.07 -10.26 -1.67
C PRO A 84 7.41 -9.24 -2.60
N VAL A 85 7.70 -9.35 -3.91
CA VAL A 85 7.08 -8.53 -4.97
C VAL A 85 5.62 -8.92 -5.22
N ARG A 86 5.01 -9.60 -4.25
CA ARG A 86 3.65 -10.11 -4.24
C ARG A 86 3.00 -9.89 -2.89
N GLY A 87 1.69 -9.75 -2.88
CA GLY A 87 0.91 -9.69 -1.65
C GLY A 87 -0.59 -9.68 -1.91
N THR A 88 -1.36 -9.75 -0.84
CA THR A 88 -2.83 -9.80 -0.90
C THR A 88 -3.41 -8.40 -0.73
N VAL A 89 -4.30 -7.99 -1.63
CA VAL A 89 -4.99 -6.70 -1.52
C VAL A 89 -5.96 -6.72 -0.34
N VAL A 90 -5.75 -5.81 0.61
CA VAL A 90 -6.61 -5.67 1.79
C VAL A 90 -7.59 -4.52 1.62
N LYS A 91 -7.15 -3.39 1.05
CA LYS A 91 -8.04 -2.27 0.72
C LYS A 91 -7.68 -1.60 -0.59
N VAL A 92 -8.70 -1.11 -1.26
CA VAL A 92 -8.60 -0.37 -2.51
C VAL A 92 -9.19 1.02 -2.31
N GLY A 93 -8.55 2.04 -2.87
CA GLY A 93 -9.12 3.37 -2.94
C GLY A 93 -10.24 3.46 -3.96
N ALA A 94 -10.94 4.59 -3.98
CA ALA A 94 -12.08 4.81 -4.89
C ALA A 94 -11.70 4.72 -6.38
N GLY A 95 -10.43 4.92 -6.72
CA GLY A 95 -9.91 4.96 -8.08
C GLY A 95 -9.51 6.37 -8.53
N ARG A 96 -9.16 6.49 -9.81
CA ARG A 96 -8.67 7.74 -10.39
C ARG A 96 -9.81 8.54 -11.00
N PHE A 97 -9.89 9.83 -10.69
CA PHE A 97 -10.81 10.73 -11.38
C PHE A 97 -10.35 10.97 -12.81
N THR A 98 -11.25 10.76 -13.75
CA THR A 98 -11.07 11.13 -15.16
C THR A 98 -11.27 12.64 -15.34
N SER A 99 -10.89 13.16 -16.51
CA SER A 99 -11.14 14.57 -16.88
C SER A 99 -12.63 14.94 -16.89
N LYS A 100 -13.53 13.95 -16.91
CA LYS A 100 -14.99 14.12 -16.87
C LYS A 100 -15.58 14.03 -15.46
N LEU A 101 -14.75 14.02 -14.40
CA LEU A 101 -15.16 13.81 -13.01
C LEU A 101 -15.78 12.43 -12.73
N GLU A 102 -15.67 11.49 -13.68
CA GLU A 102 -16.05 10.09 -13.45
C GLU A 102 -14.91 9.36 -12.74
N VAL A 103 -15.27 8.50 -11.79
CA VAL A 103 -14.31 7.66 -11.06
C VAL A 103 -14.01 6.44 -11.93
N MET A 104 -12.75 6.30 -12.35
CA MET A 104 -12.28 5.09 -13.01
C MET A 104 -11.94 4.05 -11.93
N PRO A 105 -12.66 2.91 -11.90
CA PRO A 105 -12.41 1.88 -10.90
C PRO A 105 -11.01 1.29 -11.07
N LEU A 106 -10.48 0.78 -9.97
CA LEU A 106 -9.18 0.10 -9.98
C LEU A 106 -9.32 -1.29 -10.60
N PRO A 107 -8.27 -1.80 -11.28
CA PRO A 107 -8.29 -3.12 -11.92
C PRO A 107 -8.13 -4.28 -10.93
N VAL A 108 -8.26 -4.02 -9.63
CA VAL A 108 -8.03 -4.98 -8.54
C VAL A 108 -9.13 -4.87 -7.50
N ASN A 109 -9.44 -5.98 -6.86
CA ASN A 109 -10.42 -6.10 -5.80
C ASN A 109 -9.76 -6.50 -4.47
N VAL A 110 -10.49 -6.30 -3.38
CA VAL A 110 -10.08 -6.81 -2.07
C VAL A 110 -10.04 -8.34 -2.11
N GLY A 111 -8.94 -8.91 -1.63
CA GLY A 111 -8.67 -10.35 -1.63
C GLY A 111 -7.83 -10.83 -2.82
N ASP A 112 -7.64 -10.03 -3.86
CA ASP A 112 -6.80 -10.41 -5.00
C ASP A 112 -5.32 -10.53 -4.56
N GLU A 113 -4.64 -11.59 -5.00
CA GLU A 113 -3.19 -11.67 -4.91
C GLU A 113 -2.58 -10.92 -6.09
N VAL A 114 -1.69 -9.98 -5.81
CA VAL A 114 -1.13 -9.07 -6.83
C VAL A 114 0.39 -9.11 -6.80
N LYS A 115 0.99 -9.07 -7.98
CA LYS A 115 2.42 -8.81 -8.18
C LYS A 115 2.61 -7.33 -8.50
N PHE A 116 3.59 -6.69 -7.89
CA PHE A 116 3.90 -5.27 -8.08
C PHE A 116 5.39 -5.04 -8.38
N ARG A 117 5.73 -3.83 -8.82
CA ARG A 117 7.12 -3.46 -9.13
C ARG A 117 8.03 -3.57 -7.90
N GLU A 118 9.26 -4.01 -8.13
CA GLU A 118 10.32 -3.95 -7.13
C GLU A 118 10.50 -2.50 -6.66
N TYR A 119 10.65 -2.30 -5.35
CA TYR A 119 10.80 -0.98 -4.70
C TYR A 119 9.59 -0.04 -4.87
N ALA A 120 8.44 -0.53 -5.30
CA ALA A 120 7.22 0.26 -5.32
C ALA A 120 6.52 0.21 -3.96
N GLY A 121 5.87 1.32 -3.61
CA GLY A 121 5.05 1.43 -2.42
C GLY A 121 5.77 2.04 -1.21
N ASN A 122 5.01 2.19 -0.13
CA ASN A 122 5.47 2.74 1.14
C ASN A 122 5.16 1.73 2.23
N ASP A 123 6.16 1.35 3.03
CA ASP A 123 5.98 0.42 4.13
C ASP A 123 5.10 1.04 5.22
N VAL A 124 4.09 0.27 5.65
CA VAL A 124 3.18 0.65 6.73
C VAL A 124 3.05 -0.53 7.67
N THR A 125 3.32 -0.31 8.96
CA THR A 125 3.15 -1.34 9.98
C THR A 125 1.80 -1.13 10.68
N ILE A 126 0.94 -2.15 10.63
CA ILE A 126 -0.37 -2.15 11.30
C ILE A 126 -0.39 -3.35 12.24
N GLN A 127 -0.60 -3.12 13.54
CA GLN A 127 -0.76 -4.19 14.54
C GLN A 127 0.36 -5.26 14.55
N SER A 128 1.61 -4.88 14.28
CA SER A 128 2.80 -5.75 14.16
C SER A 128 2.88 -6.60 12.88
N GLU A 129 2.00 -6.36 11.92
CA GLU A 129 2.07 -6.94 10.58
C GLU A 129 2.57 -5.90 9.55
N GLN A 130 3.24 -6.39 8.51
CA GLN A 130 3.81 -5.56 7.45
C GLN A 130 2.82 -5.41 6.29
N TYR A 131 2.49 -4.15 6.01
CA TYR A 131 1.70 -3.74 4.86
C TYR A 131 2.53 -2.86 3.96
N LEU A 132 2.10 -2.79 2.70
CA LEU A 132 2.66 -1.94 1.70
C LEU A 132 1.53 -1.13 1.07
N VAL A 133 1.69 0.19 1.04
CA VAL A 133 0.75 1.08 0.35
C VAL A 133 1.32 1.42 -1.02
N ILE A 134 0.64 0.97 -2.07
CA ILE A 134 1.12 0.98 -3.45
C ILE A 134 0.11 1.73 -4.32
N LYS A 135 0.56 2.41 -5.38
CA LYS A 135 -0.36 2.93 -6.39
C LYS A 135 -0.82 1.81 -7.33
N ALA A 136 -2.05 1.87 -7.80
CA ALA A 136 -2.58 0.90 -8.75
C ALA A 136 -1.76 0.79 -10.05
N ILE A 137 -1.04 1.85 -10.46
CA ILE A 137 -0.14 1.84 -11.64
C ILE A 137 1.16 1.05 -11.43
N ASP A 138 1.49 0.72 -10.18
CA ASP A 138 2.65 -0.11 -9.84
C ASP A 138 2.29 -1.60 -9.73
N LEU A 139 0.99 -1.94 -9.79
CA LEU A 139 0.52 -3.31 -9.85
C LEU A 139 0.75 -3.87 -11.28
N LEU A 140 1.51 -4.96 -11.36
CA LEU A 140 1.93 -5.59 -12.61
C LEU A 140 0.96 -6.67 -13.08
N ALA A 141 0.45 -7.49 -12.17
CA ALA A 141 -0.46 -8.59 -12.48
C ALA A 141 -1.32 -8.97 -11.27
N VAL A 142 -2.54 -9.42 -11.54
CA VAL A 142 -3.35 -10.19 -10.57
C VAL A 142 -3.03 -11.66 -10.76
N LEU A 143 -2.51 -12.31 -9.72
CA LEU A 143 -2.25 -13.74 -9.68
C LEU A 143 -3.59 -14.44 -9.41
N LYS A 144 -3.99 -15.33 -10.31
CA LYS A 144 -5.11 -16.24 -10.09
C LYS A 144 -4.54 -17.62 -9.83
N ASP A 145 -4.90 -18.23 -8.70
CA ASP A 145 -4.58 -19.63 -8.47
C ASP A 145 -5.30 -20.49 -9.52
N PRO A 146 -4.57 -21.39 -10.20
CA PRO A 146 -5.14 -22.27 -11.23
C PRO A 146 -6.10 -23.34 -10.67
N GLU A 147 -6.28 -23.42 -9.35
CA GLU A 147 -7.17 -24.42 -8.71
C GLU A 147 -8.64 -23.97 -8.63
N ASN A 148 -8.99 -22.76 -9.08
CA ASN A 148 -10.32 -22.18 -8.90
C ASN A 148 -11.11 -21.98 -10.21
N GLU A 149 -10.93 -22.87 -11.19
CA GLU A 149 -11.70 -22.89 -12.45
C GLU A 149 -12.80 -23.96 -12.48
#